data_AF-A0A9P5R3S2-F1
#
_entry.id   AF-A0A9P5R3S2-F1
#
_cell.length_a   1.000
_cell.length_b   1.000
_cell.length_c   1.000
_cell.angle_alpha   90.00
_cell.angle_beta   90.00
_cell.angle_gamma   90.00
#
_symmetry.space_group_name_H-M   'P 1'
#
loop_
_entity.id
_entity.type
_entity.pdbx_description
1 polymer ?
#
loop_
_entity_poly.entity_id
_entity_poly.type
_entity_poly.pdbx_seq_one_letter_code
_entity_poly.pdbx_strand_id
1 'polypeptide(L)'
;VEQYVEQFVNKTKSHATDATLPSWTVKDYMNKLVNIPRLIELVSNPFLLTLAMAALPKIVHSGQGLSTIRLTRVSMYDNFIEQWVETNKLRLQTVTLSAEAQYTFEALLDEGFVQQGIQYQKDLAAAIFQHQGGNPVVEYSRIRENKSWKTSFFGSDALPTLLRESSPLSRSGNQYRFFHRSILEYLYSRVMSDPLESSRTSALTVSGANEPVESFVSHPLNQGSIVGEPSIMQFLAERVELDPPFKTRLLAAVDESKTDSGVSQAAANAISILVKAGIQFNGARLSGIRIPGADIRGGHFDSADLQGADLIDVNLTKTWLRQANLNEAYMAGVQFGELPYLDVGEGGLQCVFSSDDGLLAVSTKEDEVIVFNTATWTKVSNSLEETTTQLK
;
A
#
# COMPACT_ATOMS: atom_id res chain seq x y z
N VAL A 1 -21.90 -2.34 15.23
CA VAL A 1 -21.00 -1.19 15.53
C VAL A 1 -21.29 -0.62 16.91
N GLU A 2 -22.50 -0.16 17.18
CA GLU A 2 -22.87 0.43 18.49
C GLU A 2 -22.56 -0.46 19.70
N GLN A 3 -22.97 -1.74 19.66
CA GLN A 3 -22.62 -2.72 20.71
C GLN A 3 -21.11 -2.85 20.96
N TYR A 4 -20.29 -2.72 19.90
CA TYR A 4 -18.84 -2.77 20.02
C TYR A 4 -18.30 -1.50 20.68
N VAL A 5 -18.87 -0.34 20.32
CA VAL A 5 -18.55 0.96 20.92
C VAL A 5 -18.88 0.94 22.41
N GLU A 6 -20.02 0.39 22.80
CA GLU A 6 -20.40 0.20 24.20
C GLU A 6 -19.38 -0.65 24.96
N GLN A 7 -18.98 -1.79 24.41
CA GLN A 7 -17.97 -2.66 25.01
C GLN A 7 -16.63 -1.93 25.20
N PHE A 8 -16.18 -1.18 24.20
CA PHE A 8 -14.94 -0.41 24.27
C PHE A 8 -15.00 0.67 25.35
N VAL A 9 -16.06 1.48 25.38
CA VAL A 9 -16.25 2.56 26.38
C VAL A 9 -16.32 2.00 27.79
N ASN A 10 -16.95 0.85 27.99
CA ASN A 10 -17.01 0.20 29.30
C ASN A 10 -15.62 -0.33 29.72
N LYS A 11 -14.84 -0.87 28.79
CA LYS A 11 -13.48 -1.36 29.07
C LYS A 11 -12.53 -0.21 29.44
N THR A 12 -12.56 0.90 28.72
CA THR A 12 -11.71 2.07 29.01
C THR A 12 -12.06 2.76 30.31
N LYS A 13 -13.35 2.84 30.69
CA LYS A 13 -13.77 3.32 32.02
C LYS A 13 -13.21 2.48 33.17
N SER A 14 -13.04 1.17 32.97
CA SER A 14 -12.52 0.26 34.00
C SER A 14 -10.99 0.32 34.18
N HIS A 15 -10.26 0.97 33.26
CA HIS A 15 -8.79 1.04 33.25
C HIS A 15 -8.28 2.50 33.25
N ALA A 16 -9.10 3.45 33.70
CA ALA A 16 -8.78 4.87 33.66
C ALA A 16 -7.63 5.22 34.61
N THR A 17 -6.40 5.20 34.10
CA THR A 17 -5.20 5.78 34.71
C THR A 17 -4.68 7.02 33.97
N ASP A 18 -5.26 7.38 32.83
CA ASP A 18 -4.77 8.47 31.99
C ASP A 18 -5.75 9.67 31.97
N ALA A 19 -5.43 10.68 32.76
CA ALA A 19 -6.30 11.84 33.05
C ALA A 19 -6.35 12.90 31.94
N THR A 20 -5.76 12.63 30.76
CA THR A 20 -5.45 13.65 29.75
C THR A 20 -6.35 13.63 28.51
N LEU A 21 -7.17 12.58 28.31
CA LEU A 21 -8.06 12.46 27.15
C LEU A 21 -9.52 12.78 27.48
N PRO A 22 -10.26 13.47 26.59
CA PRO A 22 -11.69 13.70 26.81
C PRO A 22 -12.42 12.34 26.84
N SER A 23 -13.13 12.08 27.94
CA SER A 23 -13.97 10.89 28.14
C SER A 23 -15.16 10.93 27.16
N TRP A 24 -14.95 10.48 25.92
CA TRP A 24 -16.00 10.38 24.94
C TRP A 24 -17.03 9.33 25.34
N THR A 25 -18.31 9.68 25.26
CA THR A 25 -19.42 8.76 25.47
C THR A 25 -19.68 7.91 24.23
N VAL A 26 -20.49 6.86 24.36
CA VAL A 26 -20.98 6.07 23.21
C VAL A 26 -21.63 6.99 22.17
N LYS A 27 -22.38 8.00 22.61
CA LYS A 27 -23.03 8.98 21.73
C LYS A 27 -22.01 9.84 20.98
N ASP A 28 -20.92 10.24 21.62
CA ASP A 28 -19.87 11.03 20.97
C ASP A 28 -19.17 10.22 19.87
N TYR A 29 -18.81 8.96 20.16
CA TYR A 29 -18.25 8.04 19.17
C TYR A 29 -19.21 7.80 18.00
N MET A 30 -20.47 7.47 18.27
CA MET A 30 -21.46 7.21 17.22
C MET A 30 -21.73 8.45 16.37
N ASN A 31 -21.76 9.64 16.97
CA ASN A 31 -21.85 10.91 16.24
C ASN A 31 -20.67 11.07 15.26
N LYS A 32 -19.42 10.83 15.71
CA LYS A 32 -18.26 10.93 14.81
C LYS A 32 -18.27 9.88 13.71
N LEU A 33 -18.56 8.62 14.04
CA LEU A 33 -18.61 7.51 13.08
C LEU A 33 -19.62 7.76 11.95
N VAL A 34 -20.77 8.36 12.27
CA VAL A 34 -21.83 8.64 11.29
C VAL A 34 -21.57 9.92 10.51
N ASN A 35 -21.07 10.98 11.17
CA ASN A 35 -21.00 12.31 10.56
C ASN A 35 -19.63 12.67 9.94
N ILE A 36 -18.57 11.91 10.23
CA ILE A 36 -17.29 12.05 9.50
C ILE A 36 -17.41 11.27 8.18
N PRO A 37 -17.22 11.93 7.01
CA PRO A 37 -17.40 11.29 5.72
C PRO A 37 -16.58 10.00 5.56
N ARG A 38 -17.23 8.93 5.09
CA ARG A 38 -16.63 7.60 4.81
C ARG A 38 -15.98 6.90 6.01
N LEU A 39 -16.06 7.45 7.22
CA LEU A 39 -15.41 6.87 8.39
C LEU A 39 -15.96 5.47 8.71
N ILE A 40 -17.28 5.28 8.65
CA ILE A 40 -17.88 3.98 8.96
C ILE A 40 -17.47 2.88 7.96
N GLU A 41 -17.32 3.23 6.69
CA GLU A 41 -16.81 2.33 5.63
C GLU A 41 -15.32 2.02 5.88
N LEU A 42 -14.56 3.00 6.36
CA LEU A 42 -13.15 2.87 6.69
C LEU A 42 -12.92 1.88 7.84
N VAL A 43 -13.82 1.86 8.84
CA VAL A 43 -13.68 1.07 10.08
C VAL A 43 -14.54 -0.19 10.10
N SER A 44 -14.88 -0.71 8.93
CA SER A 44 -15.76 -1.88 8.75
C SER A 44 -15.33 -3.13 9.52
N ASN A 45 -14.02 -3.29 9.78
CA ASN A 45 -13.47 -4.42 10.53
C ASN A 45 -13.35 -4.06 12.04
N PRO A 46 -13.68 -4.98 12.98
CA PRO A 46 -13.52 -4.78 14.42
C PRO A 46 -12.15 -4.23 14.88
N PHE A 47 -11.05 -4.65 14.24
CA PHE A 47 -9.72 -4.12 14.54
C PHE A 47 -9.60 -2.62 14.17
N LEU A 48 -10.05 -2.23 12.98
CA LEU A 48 -10.05 -0.83 12.53
C LEU A 48 -11.01 0.02 13.35
N LEU A 49 -12.13 -0.55 13.80
CA LEU A 49 -13.04 0.11 14.72
C LEU A 49 -12.35 0.40 16.05
N THR A 50 -11.62 -0.57 16.62
CA THR A 50 -10.81 -0.36 17.83
C THR A 50 -9.76 0.73 17.62
N LEU A 51 -9.06 0.68 16.49
CA LEU A 51 -8.04 1.66 16.10
C LEU A 51 -8.62 3.06 16.06
N ALA A 52 -9.75 3.22 15.37
CA ALA A 52 -10.44 4.49 15.25
C ALA A 52 -10.95 4.98 16.61
N MET A 53 -11.50 4.11 17.45
CA MET A 53 -11.96 4.51 18.78
C MET A 53 -10.82 5.01 19.67
N ALA A 54 -9.62 4.44 19.53
CA ALA A 54 -8.43 4.92 20.23
C ALA A 54 -7.90 6.25 19.65
N ALA A 55 -7.98 6.45 18.34
CA ALA A 55 -7.39 7.60 17.66
C ALA A 55 -8.30 8.84 17.58
N LEU A 56 -9.62 8.64 17.42
CA LEU A 56 -10.59 9.73 17.17
C LEU A 56 -10.59 10.85 18.21
N PRO A 57 -10.52 10.60 19.53
CA PRO A 57 -10.47 11.67 20.54
C PRO A 57 -9.25 12.58 20.41
N LYS A 58 -8.17 12.10 19.78
CA LYS A 58 -6.93 12.84 19.57
C LYS A 58 -6.91 13.58 18.23
N ILE A 59 -7.50 12.98 17.20
CA ILE A 59 -7.50 13.55 15.83
C ILE A 59 -8.61 14.60 15.67
N VAL A 60 -9.75 14.42 16.34
CA VAL A 60 -10.93 15.28 16.17
C VAL A 60 -11.03 16.26 17.35
N HIS A 61 -10.58 17.50 17.13
CA HIS A 61 -10.64 18.54 18.14
C HIS A 61 -12.04 19.16 18.26
N SER A 62 -12.38 19.62 19.47
CA SER A 62 -13.65 20.30 19.77
C SER A 62 -13.80 21.59 18.95
N GLY A 63 -14.91 21.73 18.21
CA GLY A 63 -15.24 22.92 17.41
C GLY A 63 -14.93 22.79 15.91
N GLN A 64 -14.29 21.69 15.47
CA GLN A 64 -14.04 21.44 14.05
C GLN A 64 -15.31 20.93 13.35
N GLY A 65 -15.63 21.48 12.17
CA GLY A 65 -16.74 21.00 11.36
C GLY A 65 -16.51 19.57 10.89
N LEU A 66 -17.34 18.62 11.33
CA LEU A 66 -17.13 17.18 11.09
C LEU A 66 -17.11 16.80 9.60
N SER A 67 -17.86 17.53 8.77
CA SER A 67 -17.89 17.37 7.32
C SER A 67 -16.59 17.76 6.61
N THR A 68 -15.71 18.52 7.28
CA THR A 68 -14.42 18.96 6.73
C THR A 68 -13.26 18.04 7.11
N ILE A 69 -13.49 17.13 8.05
CA ILE A 69 -12.46 16.19 8.52
C ILE A 69 -12.27 15.11 7.46
N ARG A 70 -11.07 15.07 6.88
CA ARG A 70 -10.62 13.98 5.99
C ARG A 70 -9.78 13.01 6.80
N LEU A 71 -10.41 11.94 7.27
CA LEU A 71 -9.73 10.90 8.04
C LEU A 71 -9.40 9.73 7.11
N THR A 72 -8.11 9.40 6.99
CA THR A 72 -7.62 8.28 6.17
C THR A 72 -7.20 7.12 7.07
N ARG A 73 -7.04 5.91 6.52
CA ARG A 73 -6.49 4.78 7.29
C ARG A 73 -5.10 5.16 7.78
N VAL A 74 -4.28 5.70 6.88
CA VAL A 74 -2.92 6.14 7.21
C VAL A 74 -2.89 7.04 8.46
N SER A 75 -3.78 8.03 8.57
CA SER A 75 -3.83 8.91 9.74
C SER A 75 -4.17 8.19 11.06
N MET A 76 -5.02 7.16 11.01
CA MET A 76 -5.34 6.35 12.18
C MET A 76 -4.18 5.47 12.60
N TYR A 77 -3.49 4.85 11.64
CA TYR A 77 -2.33 4.00 11.92
C TYR A 77 -1.14 4.82 12.41
N ASP A 78 -0.88 6.00 11.83
CA ASP A 78 0.14 6.94 12.29
C ASP A 78 -0.08 7.25 13.78
N ASN A 79 -1.30 7.67 14.14
CA ASN A 79 -1.64 7.97 15.52
C ASN A 79 -1.53 6.74 16.43
N PHE A 80 -2.08 5.59 16.01
CA PHE A 80 -2.04 4.38 16.84
C PHE A 80 -0.62 3.94 17.15
N ILE A 81 0.27 3.88 16.14
CA ILE A 81 1.64 3.41 16.34
C ILE A 81 2.41 4.39 17.22
N GLU A 82 2.30 5.69 16.97
CA GLU A 82 2.94 6.71 17.81
C GLU A 82 2.49 6.61 19.26
N GLN A 83 1.18 6.50 19.49
CA GLN A 83 0.62 6.39 20.84
C GLN A 83 0.96 5.07 21.52
N TRP A 84 1.04 3.97 20.77
CA TRP A 84 1.46 2.69 21.29
C TRP A 84 2.89 2.76 21.85
N VAL A 85 3.80 3.34 21.08
CA VAL A 85 5.20 3.52 21.49
C VAL A 85 5.29 4.48 22.67
N GLU A 86 4.56 5.60 22.63
CA GLU A 86 4.53 6.60 23.72
C GLU A 86 4.02 6.00 25.04
N THR A 87 2.93 5.23 24.99
CA THR A 87 2.37 4.56 26.17
C THR A 87 3.38 3.57 26.78
N ASN A 88 4.08 2.81 25.92
CA ASN A 88 5.09 1.87 26.40
C ASN A 88 6.38 2.56 26.87
N LYS A 89 6.74 3.71 26.31
CA LYS A 89 7.82 4.57 26.84
C LYS A 89 7.51 5.00 28.28
N LEU A 90 6.30 5.51 28.53
CA LEU A 90 5.86 5.90 29.87
C LEU A 90 5.84 4.71 30.84
N ARG A 91 5.37 3.54 30.38
CA ARG A 91 5.43 2.30 31.16
C ARG A 91 6.87 1.95 31.56
N LEU A 92 7.81 2.00 30.62
CA LEU A 92 9.21 1.67 30.87
C LEU A 92 9.89 2.63 31.86
N GLN A 93 9.45 3.90 31.95
CA GLN A 93 9.92 4.85 32.98
C GLN A 93 9.50 4.47 34.40
N THR A 94 8.45 3.65 34.56
CA THR A 94 7.92 3.26 35.88
C THR A 94 8.39 1.89 36.35
N VAL A 95 8.89 1.05 35.44
CA VAL A 95 9.32 -0.32 35.73
C VAL A 95 10.80 -0.33 36.13
N THR A 96 11.17 -1.20 37.06
CA THR A 96 12.57 -1.40 37.43
C THR A 96 13.30 -2.18 36.33
N LEU A 97 14.21 -1.49 35.61
CA LEU A 97 15.08 -2.07 34.59
C LEU A 97 16.41 -2.56 35.19
N SER A 98 17.11 -3.45 34.49
CA SER A 98 18.52 -3.77 34.82
C SER A 98 19.41 -2.55 34.54
N ALA A 99 20.60 -2.49 35.15
CA ALA A 99 21.51 -1.36 34.92
C ALA A 99 21.87 -1.14 33.44
N GLU A 100 22.09 -2.22 32.69
CA GLU A 100 22.36 -2.17 31.24
C GLU A 100 21.14 -1.67 30.45
N ALA A 101 19.94 -2.15 30.81
CA ALA A 101 18.71 -1.73 30.16
C ALA A 101 18.36 -0.27 30.50
N GLN A 102 18.62 0.18 31.73
CA GLN A 102 18.41 1.56 32.15
C GLN A 102 19.32 2.52 31.37
N TYR A 103 20.62 2.22 31.27
CA TYR A 103 21.55 3.02 30.46
C TYR A 103 21.11 3.12 29.00
N THR A 104 20.72 1.99 28.40
CA THR A 104 20.23 1.95 27.01
C THR A 104 18.93 2.73 26.85
N PHE A 105 18.03 2.67 27.83
CA PHE A 105 16.76 3.38 27.81
C PHE A 105 16.96 4.90 27.89
N GLU A 106 17.86 5.37 28.75
CA GLU A 106 18.23 6.79 28.85
C GLU A 106 18.81 7.32 27.53
N ALA A 107 19.72 6.56 26.90
CA ALA A 107 20.23 6.91 25.57
C ALA A 107 19.12 7.01 24.50
N LEU A 108 18.16 6.08 24.51
CA LEU A 108 17.00 6.15 23.61
C LEU A 108 16.10 7.37 23.86
N LEU A 109 15.97 7.82 25.11
CA LEU A 109 15.21 9.04 25.42
C LEU A 109 15.86 10.28 24.79
N ASP A 110 17.19 10.37 24.87
CA ASP A 110 17.97 11.48 24.27
C ASP A 110 17.94 11.46 22.74
N GLU A 111 17.97 10.27 22.12
CA GLU A 111 17.95 10.11 20.65
C GLU A 111 16.54 10.18 20.02
N GLY A 112 15.49 10.20 20.83
CA GLY A 112 14.09 10.18 20.40
C GLY A 112 13.50 8.77 20.40
N PHE A 113 13.04 8.33 21.56
CA PHE A 113 12.53 6.96 21.77
C PHE A 113 11.39 6.58 20.82
N VAL A 114 10.48 7.53 20.54
CA VAL A 114 9.33 7.27 19.67
C VAL A 114 9.79 7.04 18.23
N GLN A 115 10.67 7.90 17.72
CA GLN A 115 11.23 7.78 16.38
C GLN A 115 12.02 6.47 16.23
N GLN A 116 12.86 6.12 17.21
CA GLN A 116 13.60 4.85 17.23
C GLN A 116 12.67 3.64 17.30
N GLY A 117 11.61 3.70 18.12
CA GLY A 117 10.60 2.64 18.21
C GLY A 117 9.83 2.44 16.91
N ILE A 118 9.48 3.52 16.21
CA ILE A 118 8.83 3.46 14.89
C ILE A 118 9.82 2.92 13.85
N GLN A 119 11.07 3.37 13.87
CA GLN A 119 12.10 2.90 12.93
C GLN A 119 12.36 1.41 13.10
N TYR A 120 12.53 0.92 14.32
CA TYR A 120 12.66 -0.50 14.61
C TYR A 120 11.49 -1.32 14.05
N GLN A 121 10.26 -0.81 14.18
CA GLN A 121 9.07 -1.48 13.64
C GLN A 121 9.05 -1.50 12.11
N LYS A 122 9.48 -0.41 11.46
CA LYS A 122 9.65 -0.34 10.00
C LYS A 122 10.73 -1.31 9.52
N ASP A 123 11.87 -1.36 10.19
CA ASP A 123 12.98 -2.26 9.86
C ASP A 123 12.59 -3.72 10.04
N LEU A 124 11.82 -4.04 11.08
CA LEU A 124 11.27 -5.38 11.30
C LEU A 124 10.29 -5.75 10.18
N ALA A 125 9.40 -4.81 9.79
CA ALA A 125 8.47 -5.03 8.69
C ALA A 125 9.22 -5.28 7.37
N ALA A 126 10.22 -4.46 7.05
CA ALA A 126 11.07 -4.62 5.88
C ALA A 126 11.77 -6.00 5.88
N ALA A 127 12.36 -6.40 7.01
CA ALA A 127 13.03 -7.69 7.13
C ALA A 127 12.07 -8.89 6.96
N ILE A 128 10.83 -8.79 7.46
CA ILE A 128 9.80 -9.82 7.24
C ILE A 128 9.43 -9.96 5.76
N PHE A 129 9.25 -8.84 5.05
CA PHE A 129 8.99 -8.89 3.60
C PHE A 129 10.18 -9.44 2.83
N GLN A 130 11.39 -8.95 3.12
CA GLN A 130 12.61 -9.35 2.44
C GLN A 130 12.97 -10.83 2.65
N HIS A 131 12.83 -11.35 3.86
CA HIS A 131 13.30 -12.70 4.20
C HIS A 131 12.20 -13.77 4.29
N GLN A 132 10.92 -13.37 4.36
CA GLN A 132 9.80 -14.30 4.54
C GLN A 132 8.61 -14.03 3.60
N GLY A 133 8.76 -13.16 2.60
CA GLY A 133 7.69 -12.84 1.66
C GLY A 133 6.44 -12.28 2.34
N GLY A 134 6.62 -11.54 3.44
CA GLY A 134 5.51 -10.92 4.17
C GLY A 134 4.75 -11.88 5.11
N ASN A 135 5.26 -13.10 5.35
CA ASN A 135 4.66 -14.00 6.33
C ASN A 135 4.75 -13.38 7.76
N PRO A 136 3.62 -13.10 8.43
CA PRO A 136 3.61 -12.31 9.65
C PRO A 136 4.14 -13.03 10.89
N VAL A 137 4.40 -14.34 10.81
CA VAL A 137 4.83 -15.16 11.96
C VAL A 137 6.33 -15.39 11.94
N VAL A 138 7.05 -14.68 12.80
CA VAL A 138 8.49 -14.86 12.97
C VAL A 138 8.75 -15.84 14.11
N GLU A 139 9.21 -17.04 13.78
CA GLU A 139 9.72 -17.98 14.78
C GLU A 139 11.17 -17.65 15.10
N TYR A 140 11.50 -17.49 16.39
CA TYR A 140 12.84 -17.18 16.87
C TYR A 140 13.21 -18.03 18.09
N SER A 141 14.38 -18.66 18.04
CA SER A 141 14.98 -19.40 19.16
C SER A 141 16.46 -19.09 19.28
N ARG A 142 16.87 -18.59 20.46
CA ARG A 142 18.27 -18.23 20.75
C ARG A 142 19.26 -19.36 20.49
N ILE A 143 18.85 -20.61 20.72
CA ILE A 143 19.71 -21.79 20.58
C ILE A 143 19.96 -22.14 19.11
N ARG A 144 18.98 -21.88 18.23
CA ARG A 144 19.02 -22.30 16.83
C ARG A 144 19.52 -21.20 15.89
N GLU A 145 19.34 -19.94 16.26
CA GLU A 145 19.57 -18.79 15.38
C GLU A 145 20.68 -17.89 15.92
N ASN A 146 21.93 -18.32 15.74
CA ASN A 146 23.10 -17.48 15.94
C ASN A 146 23.49 -16.87 14.58
N LYS A 147 23.43 -15.53 14.46
CA LYS A 147 23.71 -14.72 13.24
C LYS A 147 22.59 -14.67 12.17
N SER A 148 21.32 -14.79 12.56
CA SER A 148 20.19 -14.50 11.66
C SER A 148 19.81 -13.01 11.72
N TRP A 149 19.18 -12.48 10.68
CA TRP A 149 18.54 -11.15 10.71
C TRP A 149 17.60 -11.00 11.92
N LYS A 150 16.98 -12.11 12.35
CA LYS A 150 16.08 -12.18 13.50
C LYS A 150 16.79 -11.83 14.81
N THR A 151 18.08 -12.09 14.95
CA THR A 151 18.83 -11.78 16.17
C THR A 151 18.84 -10.27 16.43
N SER A 152 18.90 -9.44 15.39
CA SER A 152 18.85 -7.97 15.49
C SER A 152 17.52 -7.44 16.06
N PHE A 153 16.44 -8.23 16.00
CA PHE A 153 15.12 -7.83 16.49
C PHE A 153 14.72 -8.59 17.76
N PHE A 154 14.98 -9.89 17.82
CA PHE A 154 14.52 -10.80 18.87
C PHE A 154 15.62 -11.21 19.85
N GLY A 155 16.83 -10.63 19.69
CA GLY A 155 17.97 -10.77 20.58
C GLY A 155 17.69 -10.42 22.03
N SER A 156 18.59 -10.86 22.90
CA SER A 156 18.57 -10.60 24.35
C SER A 156 19.10 -9.24 24.75
N ASP A 157 19.77 -8.55 23.82
CA ASP A 157 20.46 -7.31 24.11
C ASP A 157 19.44 -6.23 24.53
N ALA A 158 19.92 -5.26 25.32
CA ALA A 158 19.05 -4.25 25.92
C ALA A 158 18.23 -3.47 24.87
N LEU A 159 18.89 -2.99 23.81
CA LEU A 159 18.27 -2.19 22.75
C LEU A 159 17.12 -2.91 22.03
N PRO A 160 17.33 -4.07 21.38
CA PRO A 160 16.24 -4.78 20.70
C PRO A 160 15.18 -5.27 21.69
N THR A 161 15.50 -5.49 22.96
CA THR A 161 14.51 -5.87 23.97
C THR A 161 13.57 -4.70 24.29
N LEU A 162 14.12 -3.51 24.57
CA LEU A 162 13.31 -2.32 24.87
C LEU A 162 12.43 -1.91 23.69
N LEU A 163 12.97 -1.91 22.47
CA LEU A 163 12.22 -1.54 21.26
C LEU A 163 11.17 -2.60 20.88
N ARG A 164 11.46 -3.88 21.09
CA ARG A 164 10.48 -4.96 20.90
C ARG A 164 9.34 -4.88 21.91
N GLU A 165 9.63 -4.59 23.17
CA GLU A 165 8.61 -4.43 24.22
C GLU A 165 7.76 -3.17 24.06
N SER A 166 8.26 -2.16 23.34
CA SER A 166 7.49 -0.98 22.96
C SER A 166 6.77 -1.11 21.61
N SER A 167 6.88 -2.25 20.94
CA SER A 167 6.24 -2.53 19.66
C SER A 167 4.88 -3.25 19.83
N PRO A 168 3.93 -3.11 18.89
CA PRO A 168 2.64 -3.78 18.92
C PRO A 168 2.73 -5.26 18.49
N LEU A 169 3.58 -6.02 19.19
CA LEU A 169 3.88 -7.42 18.94
C LEU A 169 3.25 -8.30 20.02
N SER A 170 2.72 -9.44 19.57
CA SER A 170 2.34 -10.55 20.44
C SER A 170 3.39 -11.65 20.36
N ARG A 171 3.53 -12.39 21.47
CA ARG A 171 4.43 -13.54 21.58
C ARG A 171 3.65 -14.77 22.04
N SER A 172 3.77 -15.87 21.31
CA SER A 172 3.26 -17.19 21.70
C SER A 172 4.42 -18.20 21.62
N GLY A 173 4.95 -18.59 22.77
CA GLY A 173 6.18 -19.40 22.84
C GLY A 173 7.36 -18.70 22.17
N ASN A 174 7.82 -19.26 21.06
CA ASN A 174 8.94 -18.74 20.24
C ASN A 174 8.46 -17.98 18.99
N GLN A 175 7.16 -17.79 18.82
CA GLN A 175 6.59 -17.08 17.68
C GLN A 175 6.25 -15.65 18.06
N TYR A 176 6.67 -14.72 17.21
CA TYR A 176 6.37 -13.30 17.28
C TYR A 176 5.52 -12.90 16.08
N ARG A 177 4.54 -12.01 16.31
CA ARG A 177 3.71 -11.44 15.25
C ARG A 177 3.16 -10.09 15.68
N PHE A 178 3.02 -9.16 14.74
CA PHE A 178 2.21 -7.97 14.99
C PHE A 178 0.78 -8.37 15.39
N PHE A 179 0.12 -7.58 16.24
CA PHE A 179 -1.26 -7.90 16.67
C PHE A 179 -2.23 -8.10 15.50
N HIS A 180 -1.95 -7.47 14.37
CA HIS A 180 -2.70 -7.64 13.15
C HIS A 180 -1.79 -7.48 11.92
N ARG A 181 -2.07 -8.25 10.86
CA ARG A 181 -1.32 -8.20 9.59
C ARG A 181 -1.31 -6.81 8.96
N SER A 182 -2.39 -6.05 9.11
CA SER A 182 -2.44 -4.67 8.59
C SER A 182 -1.39 -3.74 9.21
N ILE A 183 -0.96 -3.99 10.45
CA ILE A 183 0.11 -3.18 11.08
C ILE A 183 1.43 -3.43 10.35
N LEU A 184 1.73 -4.71 10.06
CA LEU A 184 2.89 -5.10 9.27
C LEU A 184 2.87 -4.44 7.88
N GLU A 185 1.74 -4.53 7.18
CA GLU A 185 1.55 -3.94 5.84
C GLU A 185 1.66 -2.40 5.87
N TYR A 186 1.07 -1.76 6.87
CA TYR A 186 1.19 -0.31 7.07
C TYR A 186 2.64 0.09 7.34
N LEU A 187 3.35 -0.58 8.25
CA LEU A 187 4.75 -0.29 8.56
C LEU A 187 5.65 -0.49 7.34
N TYR A 188 5.42 -1.54 6.55
CA TYR A 188 6.16 -1.76 5.32
C TYR A 188 5.86 -0.69 4.27
N SER A 189 4.61 -0.22 4.16
CA SER A 189 4.29 0.92 3.29
C SER A 189 5.07 2.18 3.68
N ARG A 190 5.32 2.39 4.98
CA ARG A 190 6.14 3.52 5.45
C ARG A 190 7.61 3.44 5.05
N VAL A 191 8.16 2.23 4.95
CA VAL A 191 9.53 2.02 4.46
C VAL A 191 9.69 2.57 3.03
N MET A 192 8.62 2.55 2.24
CA MET A 192 8.62 3.05 0.87
C MET A 192 8.25 4.53 0.75
N SER A 193 7.46 5.07 1.71
CA SER A 193 6.96 6.44 1.62
C SER A 193 7.81 7.45 2.36
N ASP A 194 8.35 7.07 3.51
CA ASP A 194 9.19 7.95 4.32
C ASP A 194 10.44 8.31 3.49
N PRO A 195 10.95 9.55 3.58
CA PRO A 195 12.23 9.87 2.96
C PRO A 195 13.28 8.86 3.43
N LEU A 196 14.11 8.33 2.53
CA LEU A 196 15.31 7.61 2.95
C LEU A 196 16.10 8.58 3.82
N GLU A 197 16.09 8.38 5.15
CA GLU A 197 17.00 9.10 6.02
C GLU A 197 18.40 8.85 5.45
N SER A 198 19.06 9.92 4.98
CA SER A 198 20.46 9.86 4.60
C SER A 198 21.17 9.17 5.75
N SER A 199 21.60 7.93 5.51
CA SER A 199 22.39 7.07 6.38
C SER A 199 22.75 7.77 7.69
N ARG A 200 22.07 7.45 8.81
CA ARG A 200 22.64 7.73 10.15
C ARG A 200 23.85 6.83 10.38
N THR A 201 24.81 6.87 9.48
CA THR A 201 26.22 6.66 9.78
C THR A 201 26.69 7.92 10.48
N SER A 202 26.67 7.86 11.81
CA SER A 202 27.45 8.71 12.71
C SER A 202 27.10 10.20 12.71
N ALA A 203 26.73 10.69 13.89
CA ALA A 203 27.12 12.04 14.28
C ALA A 203 28.59 12.27 13.89
N LEU A 204 28.89 13.44 13.32
CA LEU A 204 30.18 13.92 12.80
C LEU A 204 30.42 13.73 11.29
N THR A 205 29.76 14.53 10.44
CA THR A 205 30.47 15.20 9.32
C THR A 205 29.86 16.55 8.97
N VAL A 206 30.77 17.41 8.55
CA VAL A 206 30.70 18.85 8.31
C VAL A 206 29.74 19.23 7.17
N SER A 207 28.94 20.26 7.45
CA SER A 207 28.59 21.40 6.57
C SER A 207 28.86 21.24 5.06
N GLY A 208 27.78 21.38 4.28
CA GLY A 208 27.85 21.91 2.92
C GLY A 208 28.07 20.87 1.83
N ALA A 209 27.08 20.02 1.59
CA ALA A 209 26.95 19.29 0.33
C ALA A 209 25.46 19.19 -0.01
N ASN A 210 25.13 19.39 -1.29
CA ASN A 210 23.78 19.21 -1.85
C ASN A 210 23.11 17.98 -1.25
N GLU A 211 21.82 18.08 -0.93
CA GLU A 211 21.05 16.92 -0.50
C GLU A 211 21.31 15.76 -1.47
N PRO A 212 21.73 14.59 -0.96
CA PRO A 212 22.05 13.46 -1.82
C PRO A 212 20.80 13.12 -2.64
N VAL A 213 20.92 13.16 -3.97
CA VAL A 213 19.86 12.73 -4.87
C VAL A 213 19.55 11.28 -4.55
N GLU A 214 18.35 11.05 -4.04
CA GLU A 214 17.86 9.72 -3.65
C GLU A 214 17.90 8.80 -4.87
N SER A 215 18.69 7.74 -4.82
CA SER A 215 18.79 6.79 -5.92
C SER A 215 17.66 5.77 -5.81
N PHE A 216 16.78 5.71 -6.83
CA PHE A 216 15.72 4.70 -6.86
C PHE A 216 16.25 3.28 -7.04
N VAL A 217 17.49 3.10 -7.49
CA VAL A 217 18.08 1.76 -7.74
C VAL A 217 18.08 0.91 -6.47
N SER A 218 18.48 1.47 -5.33
CA SER A 218 18.49 0.79 -4.03
C SER A 218 17.21 0.99 -3.21
N HIS A 219 16.32 1.87 -3.65
CA HIS A 219 15.11 2.25 -2.94
C HIS A 219 14.15 1.05 -2.79
N PRO A 220 13.42 0.91 -1.66
CA PRO A 220 12.45 -0.17 -1.44
C PRO A 220 11.39 -0.34 -2.53
N LEU A 221 10.98 0.76 -3.17
CA LEU A 221 10.08 0.74 -4.33
C LEU A 221 10.63 -0.08 -5.52
N ASN A 222 11.94 -0.29 -5.60
CA ASN A 222 12.58 -1.04 -6.67
C ASN A 222 12.85 -2.51 -6.32
N GLN A 223 12.53 -2.97 -5.10
CA GLN A 223 12.90 -4.29 -4.58
C GLN A 223 11.88 -5.40 -4.90
N GLY A 224 11.00 -5.17 -5.88
CA GLY A 224 9.98 -6.12 -6.34
C GLY A 224 8.63 -5.45 -6.58
N SER A 225 7.73 -6.16 -7.25
CA SER A 225 6.38 -5.65 -7.52
C SER A 225 5.53 -5.67 -6.26
N ILE A 226 4.89 -4.53 -5.95
CA ILE A 226 3.91 -4.41 -4.86
C ILE A 226 2.47 -4.37 -5.37
N VAL A 227 2.27 -4.48 -6.69
CA VAL A 227 0.94 -4.46 -7.33
C VAL A 227 0.03 -5.56 -6.77
N GLY A 228 0.60 -6.72 -6.41
CA GLY A 228 -0.10 -7.84 -5.78
C GLY A 228 -0.48 -7.63 -4.31
N GLU A 229 -0.08 -6.52 -3.70
CA GLU A 229 -0.29 -6.22 -2.27
C GLU A 229 -1.32 -5.09 -2.08
N PRO A 230 -2.63 -5.39 -2.14
CA PRO A 230 -3.68 -4.37 -2.22
C PRO A 230 -3.75 -3.44 -1.00
N SER A 231 -3.46 -3.95 0.20
CA SER A 231 -3.41 -3.14 1.43
C SER A 231 -2.26 -2.13 1.40
N ILE A 232 -1.07 -2.57 0.98
CA ILE A 232 0.13 -1.71 0.89
C ILE A 232 -0.10 -0.63 -0.15
N MET A 233 -0.61 -1.02 -1.33
CA MET A 233 -1.01 -0.09 -2.39
C MET A 233 -2.03 0.93 -1.90
N GLN A 234 -2.97 0.53 -1.04
CA GLN A 234 -3.96 1.44 -0.46
C GLN A 234 -3.34 2.44 0.52
N PHE A 235 -2.45 1.99 1.41
CA PHE A 235 -1.74 2.90 2.33
C PHE A 235 -0.88 3.91 1.58
N LEU A 236 -0.13 3.46 0.56
CA LEU A 236 0.70 4.35 -0.26
C LEU A 236 -0.15 5.35 -1.05
N ALA A 237 -1.26 4.93 -1.63
CA ALA A 237 -2.17 5.82 -2.35
C ALA A 237 -2.78 6.90 -1.44
N GLU A 238 -3.20 6.54 -0.23
CA GLU A 238 -3.67 7.52 0.77
C GLU A 238 -2.55 8.46 1.21
N ARG A 239 -1.29 7.98 1.29
CA ARG A 239 -0.13 8.79 1.64
C ARG A 239 0.21 9.83 0.56
N VAL A 240 -0.05 9.57 -0.72
CA VAL A 240 0.15 10.54 -1.82
C VAL A 240 -0.63 11.84 -1.59
N GLU A 241 -1.83 11.76 -1.01
CA GLU A 241 -2.64 12.95 -0.69
C GLU A 241 -2.11 13.72 0.52
N LEU A 242 -1.45 13.03 1.46
CA LEU A 242 -0.98 13.57 2.74
C LEU A 242 0.45 14.10 2.70
N ASP A 243 1.28 13.59 1.79
CA ASP A 243 2.71 13.86 1.69
C ASP A 243 3.09 14.32 0.26
N PRO A 244 3.06 15.64 -0.03
CA PRO A 244 3.44 16.18 -1.33
C PRO A 244 4.89 15.85 -1.76
N PRO A 245 5.89 15.85 -0.86
CA PRO A 245 7.22 15.31 -1.16
C PRO A 245 7.20 13.86 -1.66
N PHE A 246 6.44 12.96 -1.02
CA PHE A 246 6.32 11.58 -1.49
C PHE A 246 5.71 11.51 -2.89
N LYS A 247 4.66 12.27 -3.18
CA LYS A 247 4.10 12.38 -4.54
C LYS A 247 5.15 12.82 -5.57
N THR A 248 5.97 13.81 -5.21
CA THR A 248 7.06 14.30 -6.07
C THR A 248 8.09 13.22 -6.34
N ARG A 249 8.48 12.44 -5.33
CA ARG A 249 9.39 11.28 -5.50
C ARG A 249 8.81 10.23 -6.43
N LEU A 250 7.53 9.88 -6.30
CA LEU A 250 6.90 8.92 -7.21
C LEU A 250 6.90 9.40 -8.66
N LEU A 251 6.63 10.68 -8.90
CA LEU A 251 6.70 11.27 -10.25
C LEU A 251 8.13 11.26 -10.79
N ALA A 252 9.12 11.54 -9.94
CA ALA A 252 10.53 11.48 -10.31
C ALA A 252 10.97 10.06 -10.69
N ALA A 253 10.54 9.04 -9.95
CA ALA A 253 10.83 7.64 -10.29
C ALA A 253 10.29 7.25 -11.68
N VAL A 254 9.09 7.73 -12.02
CA VAL A 254 8.50 7.51 -13.35
C VAL A 254 9.31 8.21 -14.44
N ASP A 255 9.75 9.45 -14.20
CA ASP A 255 10.55 10.22 -15.17
C ASP A 255 11.97 9.63 -15.36
N GLU A 256 12.62 9.21 -14.28
CA GLU A 256 13.95 8.60 -14.30
C GLU A 256 13.97 7.28 -15.09
N SER A 257 12.86 6.55 -15.09
CA SER A 257 12.71 5.32 -15.88
C SER A 257 12.89 5.51 -17.38
N LYS A 258 12.75 6.74 -17.90
CA LYS A 258 13.00 7.06 -19.31
C LYS A 258 14.47 6.87 -19.68
N THR A 259 15.37 7.18 -18.75
CA THR A 259 16.82 7.13 -18.98
C THR A 259 17.49 5.93 -18.33
N ASP A 260 17.00 5.48 -17.18
CA ASP A 260 17.60 4.37 -16.43
C ASP A 260 16.65 3.17 -16.38
N SER A 261 17.06 2.04 -16.99
CA SER A 261 16.31 0.79 -16.88
C SER A 261 16.38 0.16 -15.48
N GLY A 262 17.38 0.53 -14.68
CA GLY A 262 17.58 0.05 -13.31
C GLY A 262 16.47 0.46 -12.35
N VAL A 263 15.64 1.44 -12.70
CA VAL A 263 14.54 1.93 -11.85
C VAL A 263 13.15 1.53 -12.35
N SER A 264 13.07 0.65 -13.37
CA SER A 264 11.80 0.27 -14.01
C SER A 264 10.78 -0.31 -13.02
N GLN A 265 11.24 -1.08 -12.02
CA GLN A 265 10.35 -1.64 -11.00
C GLN A 265 9.83 -0.56 -10.05
N ALA A 266 10.69 0.40 -9.64
CA ALA A 266 10.27 1.56 -8.87
C ALA A 266 9.25 2.42 -9.63
N ALA A 267 9.49 2.65 -10.92
CA ALA A 267 8.58 3.40 -11.78
C ALA A 267 7.23 2.70 -11.97
N ALA A 268 7.23 1.37 -12.18
CA ALA A 268 6.01 0.58 -12.30
C ALA A 268 5.17 0.65 -11.00
N ASN A 269 5.82 0.49 -9.85
CA ASN A 269 5.16 0.63 -8.55
C ASN A 269 4.68 2.08 -8.34
N ALA A 270 5.50 3.08 -8.67
CA ALA A 270 5.18 4.48 -8.49
C ALA A 270 3.98 4.94 -9.29
N ILE A 271 3.92 4.63 -10.59
CA ILE A 271 2.77 5.01 -11.43
C ILE A 271 1.50 4.29 -10.98
N SER A 272 1.61 3.04 -10.52
CA SER A 272 0.47 2.27 -9.98
C SER A 272 -0.09 2.93 -8.71
N ILE A 273 0.79 3.38 -7.80
CA ILE A 273 0.39 4.11 -6.59
C ILE A 273 -0.28 5.44 -6.96
N LEU A 274 0.30 6.20 -7.88
CA LEU A 274 -0.22 7.50 -8.32
C LEU A 274 -1.61 7.37 -8.96
N VAL A 275 -1.81 6.39 -9.84
CA VAL A 275 -3.12 6.13 -10.45
C VAL A 275 -4.14 5.70 -9.40
N LYS A 276 -3.75 4.84 -8.45
CA LYS A 276 -4.63 4.43 -7.35
C LYS A 276 -4.99 5.59 -6.42
N ALA A 277 -4.12 6.58 -6.27
CA ALA A 277 -4.39 7.84 -5.57
C ALA A 277 -5.24 8.84 -6.38
N GLY A 278 -5.68 8.46 -7.59
CA GLY A 278 -6.50 9.31 -8.45
C GLY A 278 -5.71 10.41 -9.17
N ILE A 279 -4.38 10.31 -9.23
CA ILE A 279 -3.56 11.24 -10.02
C ILE A 279 -3.82 10.98 -11.50
N GLN A 280 -4.19 12.04 -12.22
CA GLN A 280 -4.44 11.99 -13.65
C GLN A 280 -3.16 12.33 -14.43
N PHE A 281 -2.97 11.62 -15.54
CA PHE A 281 -1.85 11.73 -16.47
C PHE A 281 -2.30 12.21 -17.86
N ASN A 282 -3.44 12.90 -17.95
CA ASN A 282 -3.90 13.47 -19.21
C ASN A 282 -2.88 14.45 -19.77
N GLY A 283 -2.50 14.30 -21.05
CA GLY A 283 -1.48 15.13 -21.70
C GLY A 283 -0.06 14.94 -21.16
N ALA A 284 0.19 13.94 -20.31
CA ALA A 284 1.50 13.72 -19.73
C ALA A 284 2.54 13.31 -20.80
N ARG A 285 3.77 13.82 -20.65
CA ARG A 285 4.91 13.45 -21.50
C ARG A 285 5.60 12.23 -20.89
N LEU A 286 5.19 11.05 -21.34
CA LEU A 286 5.62 9.75 -20.85
C LEU A 286 6.36 8.94 -21.95
N SER A 287 6.92 9.59 -22.96
CA SER A 287 7.67 8.89 -23.99
C SER A 287 8.89 8.20 -23.39
N GLY A 288 9.09 6.94 -23.77
CA GLY A 288 10.18 6.09 -23.33
C GLY A 288 10.11 5.62 -21.87
N ILE A 289 9.03 5.87 -21.11
CA ILE A 289 8.94 5.38 -19.72
C ILE A 289 9.05 3.86 -19.68
N ARG A 290 9.60 3.32 -18.58
CA ARG A 290 9.72 1.88 -18.37
C ARG A 290 8.96 1.47 -17.13
N ILE A 291 7.78 0.88 -17.33
CA ILE A 291 6.86 0.52 -16.24
C ILE A 291 6.31 -0.91 -16.37
N PRO A 292 7.16 -1.93 -16.66
CA PRO A 292 6.69 -3.29 -16.86
C PRO A 292 5.93 -3.81 -15.63
N GLY A 293 4.79 -4.47 -15.86
CA GLY A 293 3.94 -5.04 -14.83
C GLY A 293 3.17 -4.02 -13.97
N ALA A 294 3.17 -2.73 -14.34
CA ALA A 294 2.40 -1.71 -13.62
C ALA A 294 0.89 -1.95 -13.69
N ASP A 295 0.18 -1.55 -12.65
CA ASP A 295 -1.28 -1.55 -12.59
C ASP A 295 -1.81 -0.12 -12.62
N ILE A 296 -2.24 0.31 -13.80
CA ILE A 296 -2.81 1.65 -14.03
C ILE A 296 -4.30 1.57 -14.41
N ARG A 297 -4.99 0.55 -13.89
CA ARG A 297 -6.42 0.33 -14.12
C ARG A 297 -7.27 1.52 -13.70
N GLY A 298 -8.22 1.89 -14.56
CA GLY A 298 -9.09 3.04 -14.33
C GLY A 298 -8.38 4.39 -14.37
N GLY A 299 -7.09 4.42 -14.73
CA GLY A 299 -6.32 5.66 -14.82
C GLY A 299 -6.77 6.55 -15.98
N HIS A 300 -6.45 7.85 -15.88
CA HIS A 300 -6.75 8.83 -16.91
C HIS A 300 -5.47 9.28 -17.61
N PHE A 301 -5.33 8.90 -18.88
CA PHE A 301 -4.16 9.11 -19.73
C PHE A 301 -4.58 9.67 -21.11
N ASP A 302 -5.71 10.39 -21.18
CA ASP A 302 -6.17 11.02 -22.43
C ASP A 302 -5.08 11.98 -22.94
N SER A 303 -4.74 11.91 -24.23
CA SER A 303 -3.69 12.70 -24.89
C SER A 303 -2.27 12.53 -24.32
N ALA A 304 -2.02 11.51 -23.50
CA ALA A 304 -0.67 11.23 -23.00
C ALA A 304 0.26 10.75 -24.13
N ASP A 305 1.52 11.20 -24.10
CA ASP A 305 2.55 10.72 -25.01
C ASP A 305 3.26 9.51 -24.38
N LEU A 306 2.98 8.30 -24.85
CA LEU A 306 3.56 7.02 -24.41
C LEU A 306 4.44 6.41 -25.53
N GLN A 307 4.96 7.24 -26.45
CA GLN A 307 5.78 6.75 -27.55
C GLN A 307 7.01 5.99 -27.03
N GLY A 308 7.26 4.79 -27.54
CA GLY A 308 8.42 3.99 -27.15
C GLY A 308 8.41 3.50 -25.69
N ALA A 309 7.29 3.65 -24.97
CA ALA A 309 7.18 3.20 -23.58
C ALA A 309 7.27 1.67 -23.48
N ASP A 310 7.94 1.17 -22.45
CA ASP A 310 7.88 -0.23 -22.06
C ASP A 310 6.67 -0.44 -21.14
N LEU A 311 5.63 -1.03 -21.72
CA LEU A 311 4.35 -1.37 -21.10
C LEU A 311 4.17 -2.88 -20.97
N ILE A 312 5.24 -3.68 -21.01
CA ILE A 312 5.12 -5.14 -20.93
C ILE A 312 4.36 -5.55 -19.65
N ASP A 313 3.39 -6.45 -19.78
CA ASP A 313 2.52 -6.94 -18.68
C ASP A 313 1.74 -5.84 -17.91
N VAL A 314 1.63 -4.62 -18.44
CA VAL A 314 0.89 -3.53 -17.80
C VAL A 314 -0.61 -3.79 -17.83
N ASN A 315 -1.29 -3.49 -16.73
CA ASN A 315 -2.74 -3.54 -16.65
C ASN A 315 -3.39 -2.18 -16.96
N LEU A 316 -3.99 -2.08 -18.15
CA LEU A 316 -4.76 -0.97 -18.69
C LEU A 316 -6.29 -1.13 -18.55
N THR A 317 -6.77 -2.07 -17.73
CA THR A 317 -8.23 -2.31 -17.60
C THR A 317 -8.96 -1.03 -17.22
N LYS A 318 -9.95 -0.62 -18.04
CA LYS A 318 -10.77 0.59 -17.87
C LYS A 318 -9.98 1.91 -17.89
N THR A 319 -8.73 1.91 -18.36
CA THR A 319 -7.91 3.12 -18.48
C THR A 319 -8.39 3.99 -19.64
N TRP A 320 -8.44 5.31 -19.45
CA TRP A 320 -8.85 6.26 -20.48
C TRP A 320 -7.62 6.70 -21.27
N LEU A 321 -7.60 6.41 -22.57
CA LEU A 321 -6.44 6.61 -23.46
C LEU A 321 -6.83 7.38 -24.74
N ARG A 322 -7.88 8.20 -24.72
CA ARG A 322 -8.34 8.93 -25.92
C ARG A 322 -7.21 9.82 -26.42
N GLN A 323 -6.84 9.70 -27.69
CA GLN A 323 -5.73 10.46 -28.31
C GLN A 323 -4.35 10.22 -27.67
N ALA A 324 -4.17 9.18 -26.85
CA ALA A 324 -2.85 8.82 -26.35
C ALA A 324 -1.94 8.31 -27.50
N ASN A 325 -0.67 8.70 -27.50
CA ASN A 325 0.30 8.24 -28.49
C ASN A 325 1.02 6.98 -27.98
N LEU A 326 0.68 5.82 -28.53
CA LEU A 326 1.30 4.52 -28.20
C LEU A 326 2.26 4.02 -29.29
N ASN A 327 2.71 4.90 -30.20
CA ASN A 327 3.62 4.51 -31.27
C ASN A 327 4.90 3.90 -30.69
N GLU A 328 5.36 2.77 -31.26
CA GLU A 328 6.59 2.07 -30.83
C GLU A 328 6.58 1.57 -29.37
N ALA A 329 5.45 1.59 -28.66
CA ALA A 329 5.38 1.07 -27.30
C ALA A 329 5.49 -0.47 -27.27
N TYR A 330 6.22 -1.00 -26.29
CA TYR A 330 6.33 -2.44 -26.05
C TYR A 330 5.12 -2.90 -25.23
N MET A 331 4.19 -3.63 -25.86
CA MET A 331 2.90 -3.99 -25.26
C MET A 331 2.68 -5.50 -25.09
N ALA A 332 3.76 -6.30 -25.05
CA ALA A 332 3.63 -7.74 -24.82
C ALA A 332 2.98 -8.01 -23.46
N GLY A 333 1.95 -8.86 -23.41
CA GLY A 333 1.25 -9.19 -22.16
C GLY A 333 0.39 -8.08 -21.55
N VAL A 334 0.26 -6.92 -22.21
CA VAL A 334 -0.62 -5.83 -21.74
C VAL A 334 -2.05 -6.32 -21.59
N GLN A 335 -2.64 -6.01 -20.45
CA GLN A 335 -4.02 -6.36 -20.12
C GLN A 335 -4.90 -5.13 -20.31
N PHE A 336 -5.70 -5.08 -21.39
CA PHE A 336 -6.72 -4.03 -21.56
C PHE A 336 -7.98 -4.27 -20.71
N GLY A 337 -7.99 -5.34 -19.91
CA GLY A 337 -9.18 -5.87 -19.25
C GLY A 337 -9.82 -6.96 -20.09
N GLU A 338 -11.15 -7.00 -20.15
CA GLU A 338 -11.85 -7.88 -21.08
C GLU A 338 -11.37 -7.63 -22.54
N LEU A 339 -11.18 -8.71 -23.31
CA LEU A 339 -10.99 -8.73 -24.78
C LEU A 339 -12.33 -9.17 -25.47
N PRO A 340 -12.67 -8.79 -26.73
CA PRO A 340 -12.33 -7.59 -27.51
C PRO A 340 -13.47 -7.03 -28.42
N TYR A 341 -13.18 -5.95 -29.18
CA TYR A 341 -14.03 -5.47 -30.29
C TYR A 341 -14.01 -6.51 -31.41
N LEU A 342 -15.18 -7.06 -31.68
CA LEU A 342 -15.44 -8.05 -32.71
C LEU A 342 -15.78 -7.27 -33.98
N ASP A 343 -15.14 -7.56 -35.11
CA ASP A 343 -15.49 -6.94 -36.38
C ASP A 343 -16.89 -7.45 -36.78
N VAL A 344 -17.94 -6.68 -36.53
CA VAL A 344 -19.33 -7.03 -36.85
C VAL A 344 -19.89 -6.19 -38.00
N GLY A 345 -19.05 -5.47 -38.75
CA GLY A 345 -19.50 -4.55 -39.82
C GLY A 345 -20.21 -3.30 -39.29
N GLU A 346 -20.95 -2.59 -40.15
CA GLU A 346 -21.62 -1.32 -39.79
C GLU A 346 -22.85 -1.50 -38.87
N GLY A 347 -23.33 -2.73 -38.69
CA GLY A 347 -24.43 -3.08 -37.78
C GLY A 347 -23.92 -3.39 -36.37
N GLY A 348 -23.91 -2.39 -35.48
CA GLY A 348 -23.42 -2.58 -34.10
C GLY A 348 -23.97 -3.83 -33.38
N LEU A 349 -23.18 -4.38 -32.46
CA LEU A 349 -23.45 -5.60 -31.69
C LEU A 349 -24.81 -5.60 -30.96
N GLN A 350 -25.55 -6.73 -31.02
CA GLN A 350 -26.74 -6.96 -30.17
C GLN A 350 -26.48 -7.93 -29.01
N CYS A 351 -25.87 -9.11 -29.26
CA CYS A 351 -25.57 -10.07 -28.19
C CYS A 351 -24.31 -10.92 -28.45
N VAL A 352 -23.74 -11.51 -27.38
CA VAL A 352 -22.51 -12.32 -27.38
C VAL A 352 -22.73 -13.62 -26.61
N PHE A 353 -22.23 -14.74 -27.13
CA PHE A 353 -22.26 -16.07 -26.51
C PHE A 353 -20.92 -16.80 -26.67
N SER A 354 -20.35 -17.33 -25.59
CA SER A 354 -19.11 -18.11 -25.60
C SER A 354 -19.38 -19.56 -25.22
N SER A 355 -18.82 -20.51 -25.96
CA SER A 355 -18.73 -21.91 -25.51
C SER A 355 -17.29 -22.21 -25.14
N ASP A 356 -17.10 -22.97 -24.06
CA ASP A 356 -15.81 -23.19 -23.38
C ASP A 356 -14.70 -23.83 -24.27
N ASP A 357 -15.01 -24.20 -25.51
CA ASP A 357 -14.11 -24.79 -26.53
C ASP A 357 -13.22 -23.77 -27.27
N GLY A 358 -13.10 -22.54 -26.77
CA GLY A 358 -12.22 -21.54 -27.35
C GLY A 358 -12.81 -20.79 -28.56
N LEU A 359 -14.14 -20.71 -28.66
CA LEU A 359 -14.87 -19.97 -29.70
C LEU A 359 -15.90 -19.00 -29.07
N LEU A 360 -16.08 -17.83 -29.69
CA LEU A 360 -17.02 -16.77 -29.31
C LEU A 360 -17.97 -16.45 -30.48
N ALA A 361 -19.27 -16.65 -30.30
CA ALA A 361 -20.30 -16.29 -31.26
C ALA A 361 -20.95 -14.93 -30.91
N VAL A 362 -21.29 -14.14 -31.92
CA VAL A 362 -21.75 -12.76 -31.80
C VAL A 362 -22.87 -12.48 -32.79
N SER A 363 -23.96 -11.81 -32.38
CA SER A 363 -25.02 -11.37 -33.30
C SER A 363 -25.04 -9.84 -33.51
N THR A 364 -25.40 -9.43 -34.72
CA THR A 364 -25.47 -8.02 -35.15
C THR A 364 -26.92 -7.51 -35.20
N LYS A 365 -27.11 -6.19 -35.34
CA LYS A 365 -28.45 -5.58 -35.51
C LYS A 365 -29.16 -5.94 -36.82
N GLU A 366 -28.46 -6.58 -37.74
CA GLU A 366 -28.97 -6.98 -39.05
C GLU A 366 -29.30 -8.50 -39.13
N ASP A 367 -29.44 -9.16 -37.96
CA ASP A 367 -29.73 -10.60 -37.80
C ASP A 367 -28.62 -11.55 -38.31
N GLU A 368 -27.37 -11.09 -38.44
CA GLU A 368 -26.21 -11.92 -38.77
C GLU A 368 -25.51 -12.49 -37.52
N VAL A 369 -24.92 -13.70 -37.63
CA VAL A 369 -24.16 -14.36 -36.57
C VAL A 369 -22.72 -14.64 -37.02
N ILE A 370 -21.74 -14.14 -36.26
CA ILE A 370 -20.30 -14.23 -36.56
C ILE A 370 -19.60 -15.00 -35.42
N VAL A 371 -18.71 -15.93 -35.78
CA VAL A 371 -17.94 -16.73 -34.80
C VAL A 371 -16.46 -16.37 -34.83
N PHE A 372 -15.84 -16.18 -33.67
CA PHE A 372 -14.44 -15.82 -33.48
C PHE A 372 -13.71 -16.90 -32.67
N ASN A 373 -12.44 -17.13 -32.95
CA ASN A 373 -11.59 -17.95 -32.09
C ASN A 373 -11.09 -17.12 -30.90
N THR A 374 -11.24 -17.58 -29.66
CA THR A 374 -10.91 -16.77 -28.46
C THR A 374 -9.43 -16.75 -28.13
N ALA A 375 -8.63 -17.63 -28.74
CA ALA A 375 -7.17 -17.58 -28.64
C ALA A 375 -6.56 -16.61 -29.67
N THR A 376 -7.17 -16.46 -30.86
CA THR A 376 -6.61 -15.66 -31.97
C THR A 376 -7.44 -14.43 -32.39
N TRP A 377 -8.68 -14.32 -31.93
CA TRP A 377 -9.67 -13.27 -32.23
C TRP A 377 -9.98 -13.03 -33.70
N THR A 378 -9.78 -14.04 -34.54
CA THR A 378 -10.11 -14.01 -35.98
C THR A 378 -11.50 -14.55 -36.25
N LYS A 379 -12.22 -13.96 -37.21
CA LYS A 379 -13.47 -14.53 -37.74
C LYS A 379 -13.21 -15.92 -38.30
N VAL A 380 -13.97 -16.89 -37.82
CA VAL A 380 -13.92 -18.28 -38.24
C VAL A 380 -15.02 -18.55 -39.28
N SER A 381 -16.20 -17.94 -39.14
CA SER A 381 -17.31 -18.06 -40.12
C SER A 381 -18.38 -16.97 -39.95
N ASN A 382 -19.18 -16.75 -41.01
CA ASN A 382 -20.28 -15.77 -41.06
C ASN A 382 -21.70 -16.40 -41.13
N SER A 383 -21.86 -17.72 -41.02
CA SER A 383 -23.19 -18.33 -40.88
C SER A 383 -23.12 -19.76 -40.31
N LEU A 384 -24.22 -20.20 -39.68
CA LEU A 384 -24.36 -21.53 -39.07
C LEU A 384 -24.24 -22.71 -40.06
N GLU A 385 -24.29 -22.49 -41.38
CA GLU A 385 -24.29 -23.58 -42.36
C GLU A 385 -22.88 -24.11 -42.69
N GLU A 386 -21.83 -23.28 -42.55
CA GLU A 386 -20.45 -23.66 -42.93
C GLU A 386 -19.71 -24.49 -41.87
N THR A 387 -20.13 -24.41 -40.61
CA THR A 387 -19.47 -25.12 -39.49
C THR A 387 -19.76 -26.63 -39.46
N THR A 388 -20.75 -27.11 -40.23
CA THR A 388 -21.10 -28.53 -40.29
C THR A 388 -20.06 -29.40 -41.00
N THR A 389 -19.11 -28.81 -41.73
CA THR A 389 -18.14 -29.55 -42.56
C THR A 389 -16.78 -29.77 -41.87
N GLN A 390 -16.45 -29.02 -40.82
CA GLN A 390 -15.19 -29.20 -40.07
C GLN A 390 -15.33 -30.03 -38.78
N LEU A 391 -16.54 -30.45 -38.43
CA LEU A 391 -16.84 -31.24 -37.22
C LEU A 391 -17.30 -32.69 -37.53
N LYS A 392 -16.79 -33.29 -38.61
CA LYS A 392 -16.96 -34.74 -38.87
C LYS A 392 -15.65 -35.51 -38.79
#